data_AF-A0A7X3FHI3-F1
#
_entry.id   AF-A0A7X3FHI3-F1
#
_cell.length_a   1.000
_cell.length_b   1.000
_cell.length_c   1.000
_cell.angle_alpha   90.00
_cell.angle_beta   90.00
_cell.angle_gamma   90.00
#
_symmetry.space_group_name_H-M   'P 1'
#
loop_
_entity.id
_entity.type
_entity.pdbx_description
1 polymer ?
#
loop_
_entity_poly.entity_id
_entity_poly.type
_entity_poly.pdbx_seq_one_letter_code
_entity_poly.pdbx_strand_id
1 'polypeptide(L)'
;MLTRSPVVRFTRFVLLVLLLSALHPFLQLEPAVHAASRDDHSSSETYGELKSGRITRADQPYKTADTPTVYLTFDDGPSRYTPQVLEILRKEGISATFFVVGEQVQAHPELAGQLVREGHAIGNHSFDHTYKNLYKDFNEFWEQVQQTDQAIERAAGIRTRLFRAPGGTAQNFDAFYFYYMNQAGFTVFDWDVDSNDSKRTGVPEAEIIRSIKKAPLKKELNLLFHDGIGHEETVKALPEIIRYFKSKGYAFAKLDEQVKPAQFPVRTAERWDRTIPEEEEFISNVEAVQAWANPDTPGDRGVPGTAYEQGAGKSEGEAGGVRIATAGEHSLPLLLNVNRQVRRLASDQVLYPEQRLEVPLRVLAEEMGAKVVWSPGTRTASVSYGYTRLDYSLSTFTLTVNRWGRQVEVYSLPDTHLIEGTLYVPLLQTAEVLGVAVEEHRSDAAGHYITLSTKGFYFLLF
;
A
#
# COMPACT_ATOMS: atom_id res chain seq x y z
N MET A 1 -69.01 64.99 -15.68
CA MET A 1 -69.89 64.08 -14.95
C MET A 1 -69.05 62.96 -14.35
N LEU A 2 -69.07 62.84 -13.02
CA LEU A 2 -69.15 61.61 -12.19
C LEU A 2 -68.48 60.34 -12.79
N THR A 3 -67.60 59.58 -12.14
CA THR A 3 -67.32 59.35 -10.72
C THR A 3 -66.08 58.46 -10.61
N ARG A 4 -65.23 58.71 -9.62
CA ARG A 4 -64.18 57.77 -9.19
C ARG A 4 -64.83 56.56 -8.52
N SER A 5 -64.38 55.34 -8.88
CA SER A 5 -64.58 54.13 -8.06
C SER A 5 -63.27 53.81 -7.32
N PRO A 6 -63.26 53.65 -5.98
CA PRO A 6 -62.04 53.43 -5.18
C PRO A 6 -61.45 52.01 -5.25
N VAL A 7 -61.96 51.13 -6.12
CA VAL A 7 -61.65 49.69 -6.05
C VAL A 7 -60.37 49.31 -6.82
N VAL A 8 -59.78 50.22 -7.62
CA VAL A 8 -58.63 49.88 -8.50
C VAL A 8 -57.27 50.35 -7.94
N ARG A 9 -57.23 51.01 -6.77
CA ARG A 9 -55.96 51.42 -6.12
C ARG A 9 -55.54 50.54 -4.94
N PHE A 10 -56.38 49.62 -4.46
CA PHE A 10 -56.00 48.68 -3.40
C PHE A 10 -55.42 47.36 -3.96
N THR A 11 -55.76 46.98 -5.19
CA THR A 11 -55.30 45.73 -5.82
C THR A 11 -53.94 45.82 -6.52
N ARG A 12 -53.31 47.01 -6.55
CA ARG A 12 -51.94 47.18 -7.08
C ARG A 12 -50.87 47.42 -6.00
N PHE A 13 -51.25 47.60 -4.74
CA PHE A 13 -50.29 47.71 -3.63
C PHE A 13 -50.15 46.37 -2.86
N VAL A 14 -51.20 45.53 -2.84
CA VAL A 14 -51.13 44.20 -2.21
C VAL A 14 -50.43 43.15 -3.09
N LEU A 15 -50.38 43.33 -4.42
CA LEU A 15 -49.65 42.42 -5.32
C LEU A 15 -48.16 42.75 -5.51
N LEU A 16 -47.68 43.90 -5.03
CA LEU A 16 -46.24 44.24 -5.06
C LEU A 16 -45.52 43.84 -3.75
N VAL A 17 -46.25 43.70 -2.65
CA VAL A 17 -45.72 43.22 -1.35
C VAL A 17 -45.75 41.69 -1.23
N LEU A 18 -46.55 40.99 -2.03
CA LEU A 18 -46.55 39.51 -2.11
C LEU A 18 -45.61 38.92 -3.18
N LEU A 19 -44.95 39.76 -3.99
CA LEU A 19 -43.92 39.34 -4.96
C LEU A 19 -42.49 39.68 -4.53
N LEU A 20 -42.32 40.36 -3.39
CA LEU A 20 -41.03 40.62 -2.74
C LEU A 20 -40.76 39.71 -1.53
N SER A 21 -41.65 38.75 -1.24
CA SER A 21 -41.46 37.70 -0.22
C SER A 21 -41.28 36.29 -0.81
N ALA A 22 -41.19 36.16 -2.14
CA ALA A 22 -40.96 34.89 -2.84
C ALA A 22 -39.61 34.83 -3.59
N LEU A 23 -38.74 35.83 -3.42
CA LEU A 23 -37.34 35.80 -3.82
C LEU A 23 -36.47 36.20 -2.62
N HIS A 24 -36.27 35.26 -1.71
CA HIS A 24 -35.09 34.99 -0.85
C HIS A 24 -35.59 34.00 0.22
N PRO A 25 -35.23 32.72 0.05
CA PRO A 25 -33.86 32.36 0.34
C PRO A 25 -33.23 31.67 -0.88
N PHE A 26 -32.41 32.42 -1.62
CA PHE A 26 -31.12 31.86 -1.98
C PHE A 26 -30.30 31.89 -0.68
N LEU A 27 -30.66 30.98 0.24
CA LEU A 27 -29.76 30.50 1.25
C LEU A 27 -28.57 29.99 0.46
N GLN A 28 -27.39 30.45 0.83
CA GLN A 28 -26.13 29.87 0.43
C GLN A 28 -26.25 28.35 0.65
N LEU A 29 -26.45 27.60 -0.44
CA LEU A 29 -26.03 26.21 -0.50
C LEU A 29 -24.51 26.27 -0.49
N GLU A 30 -23.96 26.43 0.71
CA GLU A 30 -22.62 25.92 0.94
C GLU A 30 -22.67 24.43 0.53
N PRO A 31 -21.69 23.95 -0.24
CA PRO A 31 -21.57 22.52 -0.38
C PRO A 31 -21.42 21.98 1.04
N ALA A 32 -22.30 21.06 1.43
CA ALA A 32 -22.12 20.25 2.62
C ALA A 32 -20.91 19.33 2.38
N VAL A 33 -19.73 19.93 2.36
CA VAL A 33 -18.51 19.29 2.79
C VAL A 33 -18.76 19.09 4.28
N HIS A 34 -19.02 17.86 4.70
CA HIS A 34 -18.74 17.47 6.07
C HIS A 34 -17.22 17.62 6.25
N ALA A 35 -16.77 18.86 6.45
CA ALA A 35 -15.66 19.11 7.33
C ALA A 35 -16.16 18.60 8.68
N ALA A 36 -15.73 17.39 9.05
CA ALA A 36 -15.66 17.04 10.45
C ALA A 36 -15.09 18.27 11.17
N SER A 37 -15.77 18.72 12.22
CA SER A 37 -15.27 19.76 13.10
C SER A 37 -13.79 19.49 13.34
N ARG A 38 -12.93 20.36 12.80
CA ARG A 38 -11.55 20.46 13.25
C ARG A 38 -11.68 20.99 14.67
N ASP A 39 -11.80 20.06 15.61
CA ASP A 39 -11.60 20.38 17.01
C ASP A 39 -10.22 21.02 17.09
N ASP A 40 -10.20 22.30 17.47
CA ASP A 40 -9.02 23.14 17.66
C ASP A 40 -8.29 22.71 18.95
N HIS A 41 -8.07 21.41 19.09
CA HIS A 41 -7.14 20.86 20.06
C HIS A 41 -5.74 21.11 19.47
N SER A 42 -4.96 21.93 20.17
CA SER A 42 -3.54 22.09 19.88
C SER A 42 -2.91 20.71 19.69
N SER A 43 -2.06 20.56 18.67
CA SER A 43 -1.28 19.32 18.44
C SER A 43 -0.58 18.84 19.71
N SER A 44 -0.22 19.76 20.60
CA SER A 44 0.40 19.48 21.90
C SER A 44 -0.55 18.83 22.92
N GLU A 45 -1.82 19.26 22.96
CA GLU A 45 -2.84 18.65 23.83
C GLU A 45 -3.14 17.23 23.35
N THR A 46 -3.35 17.06 22.04
CA THR A 46 -3.57 15.74 21.43
C THR A 46 -2.38 14.80 21.70
N TYR A 47 -1.15 15.28 21.50
CA TYR A 47 0.06 14.53 21.80
C TYR A 47 0.11 14.08 23.27
N GLY A 48 -0.19 14.97 24.22
CA GLY A 48 -0.25 14.66 25.65
C GLY A 48 -1.27 13.59 26.00
N GLU A 49 -2.45 13.62 25.38
CA GLU A 49 -3.50 12.61 25.57
C GLU A 49 -3.08 11.24 25.02
N LEU A 50 -2.55 11.19 23.81
CA LEU A 50 -2.08 9.94 23.20
C LEU A 50 -0.93 9.32 24.01
N LYS A 51 -0.02 10.15 24.53
CA LYS A 51 1.06 9.72 25.43
C LYS A 51 0.55 9.11 26.74
N SER A 52 -0.64 9.53 27.20
CA SER A 52 -1.31 8.91 28.36
C SER A 52 -2.02 7.58 28.02
N GLY A 53 -2.02 7.16 26.76
CA GLY A 53 -2.73 5.99 26.26
C GLY A 53 -4.22 6.25 25.95
N ARG A 54 -4.66 7.51 25.99
CA ARG A 54 -6.05 7.87 25.68
C ARG A 54 -6.25 7.83 24.17
N ILE A 55 -7.21 7.04 23.71
CA ILE A 55 -7.61 7.01 22.29
C ILE A 55 -8.71 8.04 22.09
N THR A 56 -8.40 9.11 21.35
CA THR A 56 -9.41 10.06 20.88
C THR A 56 -10.04 9.49 19.63
N ARG A 57 -11.29 9.02 19.73
CA ARG A 57 -12.06 8.53 18.58
C ARG A 57 -12.85 9.68 18.01
N ALA A 58 -12.81 9.87 16.69
CA ALA A 58 -13.75 10.75 16.03
C ALA A 58 -15.18 10.24 16.26
N ASP A 59 -16.11 11.14 16.56
CA ASP A 59 -17.54 10.82 16.62
C ASP A 59 -18.04 10.52 15.19
N GLN A 60 -17.83 9.28 14.74
CA GLN A 60 -18.36 8.81 13.47
C GLN A 60 -19.73 8.16 13.68
N PRO A 61 -20.76 8.59 12.94
CA PRO A 61 -22.07 7.94 12.99
C PRO A 61 -22.01 6.60 12.26
N TYR A 62 -21.82 5.52 13.02
CA TYR A 62 -21.95 4.16 12.50
C TYR A 62 -23.41 3.80 12.25
N LYS A 63 -23.65 3.01 11.20
CA LYS A 63 -24.97 2.46 10.90
C LYS A 63 -25.08 1.05 11.44
N THR A 64 -25.99 0.84 12.39
CA THR A 64 -26.34 -0.49 12.85
C THR A 64 -27.22 -1.17 11.82
N ALA A 65 -26.91 -2.41 11.45
CA ALA A 65 -27.73 -3.18 10.52
C ALA A 65 -29.15 -3.39 11.08
N ASP A 66 -30.18 -3.36 10.23
CA ASP A 66 -31.56 -3.61 10.64
C ASP A 66 -31.79 -5.10 11.00
N THR A 67 -31.16 -5.98 10.23
CA THR A 67 -31.21 -7.44 10.41
C THR A 67 -29.91 -7.92 11.08
N PRO A 68 -29.95 -8.97 11.93
CA PRO A 68 -28.74 -9.59 12.42
C PRO A 68 -27.79 -9.92 11.27
N THR A 69 -26.53 -9.50 11.34
CA THR A 69 -25.61 -9.54 10.19
C THR A 69 -24.27 -10.15 10.57
N VAL A 70 -23.78 -11.05 9.71
CA VAL A 70 -22.43 -11.61 9.78
C VAL A 70 -21.56 -11.00 8.69
N TYR A 71 -20.37 -10.56 9.08
CA TYR A 71 -19.30 -10.16 8.18
C TYR A 71 -18.27 -11.28 8.16
N LEU A 72 -18.18 -12.01 7.05
CA LEU A 72 -17.09 -12.95 6.82
C LEU A 72 -15.85 -12.16 6.38
N THR A 73 -14.74 -12.37 7.08
CA THR A 73 -13.49 -11.70 6.76
C THR A 73 -12.36 -12.70 6.62
N PHE A 74 -11.50 -12.49 5.62
CA PHE A 74 -10.40 -13.39 5.27
C PHE A 74 -9.09 -12.61 5.22
N ASP A 75 -8.08 -13.08 5.96
CA ASP A 75 -6.74 -12.49 6.00
C ASP A 75 -5.73 -13.33 5.19
N ASP A 76 -4.57 -12.73 4.91
CA ASP A 76 -3.37 -13.32 4.30
C ASP A 76 -3.43 -13.65 2.80
N GLY A 77 -4.59 -13.54 2.16
CA GLY A 77 -4.74 -13.70 0.72
C GLY A 77 -4.25 -12.50 -0.11
N PRO A 78 -4.40 -12.57 -1.46
CA PRO A 78 -4.95 -13.69 -2.21
C PRO A 78 -3.98 -14.87 -2.35
N SER A 79 -4.50 -16.09 -2.44
CA SER A 79 -3.71 -17.32 -2.63
C SER A 79 -4.42 -18.32 -3.54
N ARG A 80 -3.84 -19.52 -3.70
CA ARG A 80 -4.50 -20.65 -4.40
C ARG A 80 -5.84 -21.10 -3.80
N TYR A 81 -6.18 -20.68 -2.57
CA TYR A 81 -7.46 -21.01 -1.93
C TYR A 81 -8.53 -19.94 -2.15
N THR A 82 -8.15 -18.68 -2.43
CA THR A 82 -9.09 -17.58 -2.68
C THR A 82 -10.14 -17.93 -3.76
N PRO A 83 -9.80 -18.57 -4.90
CA PRO A 83 -10.81 -18.97 -5.89
C PRO A 83 -11.85 -19.96 -5.35
N GLN A 84 -11.46 -20.82 -4.41
CA GLN A 84 -12.37 -21.80 -3.81
C GLN A 84 -13.31 -21.14 -2.81
N VAL A 85 -12.80 -20.16 -2.04
CA VAL A 85 -13.63 -19.31 -1.18
C VAL A 85 -14.64 -18.54 -2.03
N LEU A 86 -14.18 -17.85 -3.09
CA LEU A 86 -15.04 -17.12 -4.03
C LEU A 86 -16.15 -18.01 -4.60
N GLU A 87 -15.82 -19.23 -5.02
CA GLU A 87 -16.79 -20.19 -5.54
C GLU A 87 -17.90 -20.54 -4.52
N ILE A 88 -17.54 -20.68 -3.24
CA ILE A 88 -18.52 -20.91 -2.16
C ILE A 88 -19.39 -19.67 -1.94
N LEU A 89 -18.77 -18.48 -1.82
CA LEU A 89 -19.50 -17.23 -1.60
C LEU A 89 -20.49 -16.95 -2.74
N ARG A 90 -20.07 -17.18 -3.99
CA ARG A 90 -20.88 -17.06 -5.20
C ARG A 90 -22.06 -18.02 -5.20
N LYS A 91 -21.85 -19.30 -4.84
CA LYS A 91 -22.94 -20.30 -4.71
C LYS A 91 -23.95 -19.91 -3.64
N GLU A 92 -23.47 -19.30 -2.55
CA GLU A 92 -24.30 -18.90 -1.43
C GLU A 92 -24.95 -17.52 -1.62
N GLY A 93 -24.56 -16.79 -2.68
CA GLY A 93 -25.08 -15.46 -3.02
C GLY A 93 -24.71 -14.39 -2.00
N ILE A 94 -23.51 -14.47 -1.41
CA ILE A 94 -23.08 -13.57 -0.33
C ILE A 94 -21.78 -12.84 -0.68
N SER A 95 -21.61 -11.64 -0.14
CA SER A 95 -20.35 -10.89 -0.19
C SER A 95 -19.58 -11.03 1.12
N ALA A 96 -18.27 -10.76 1.08
CA ALA A 96 -17.33 -10.88 2.19
C ALA A 96 -16.26 -9.79 2.09
N THR A 97 -15.35 -9.74 3.06
CA THR A 97 -14.21 -8.81 3.09
C THR A 97 -12.91 -9.59 3.10
N PHE A 98 -11.92 -9.13 2.33
CA PHE A 98 -10.60 -9.76 2.25
C PHE A 98 -9.55 -8.72 2.63
N PHE A 99 -8.84 -8.93 3.74
CA PHE A 99 -7.70 -8.10 4.13
C PHE A 99 -6.45 -8.71 3.52
N VAL A 100 -5.97 -8.09 2.44
CA VAL A 100 -4.96 -8.67 1.57
C VAL A 100 -3.55 -8.19 1.92
N VAL A 101 -2.59 -9.09 1.75
CA VAL A 101 -1.15 -8.81 1.92
C VAL A 101 -0.59 -8.30 0.60
N GLY A 102 0.17 -7.20 0.64
CA GLY A 102 0.67 -6.51 -0.55
C GLY A 102 1.50 -7.38 -1.50
N GLU A 103 2.40 -8.20 -0.96
CA GLU A 103 3.17 -9.18 -1.75
C GLU A 103 2.27 -10.18 -2.47
N GLN A 104 1.18 -10.61 -1.84
CA GLN A 104 0.23 -11.55 -2.43
C GLN A 104 -0.61 -10.89 -3.52
N VAL A 105 -0.97 -9.61 -3.35
CA VAL A 105 -1.63 -8.83 -4.41
C VAL A 105 -0.72 -8.67 -5.63
N GLN A 106 0.59 -8.48 -5.43
CA GLN A 106 1.54 -8.41 -6.54
C GLN A 106 1.75 -9.77 -7.23
N ALA A 107 1.72 -10.86 -6.47
CA ALA A 107 1.84 -12.22 -7.01
C ALA A 107 0.56 -12.69 -7.73
N HIS A 108 -0.60 -12.22 -7.29
CA HIS A 108 -1.93 -12.64 -7.77
C HIS A 108 -2.86 -11.45 -8.08
N PRO A 109 -2.44 -10.49 -8.94
CA PRO A 109 -3.22 -9.28 -9.21
C PRO A 109 -4.59 -9.58 -9.84
N GLU A 110 -4.69 -10.68 -10.60
CA GLU A 110 -5.94 -11.15 -11.20
C GLU A 110 -6.99 -11.51 -10.15
N LEU A 111 -6.57 -12.10 -9.02
CA LEU A 111 -7.45 -12.48 -7.92
C LEU A 111 -7.91 -11.26 -7.15
N ALA A 112 -7.02 -10.30 -6.86
CA ALA A 112 -7.41 -9.03 -6.26
C ALA A 112 -8.46 -8.29 -7.12
N GLY A 113 -8.26 -8.22 -8.44
CA GLY A 113 -9.28 -7.68 -9.34
C GLY A 113 -10.58 -8.49 -9.35
N GLN A 114 -10.52 -9.82 -9.20
CA GLN A 114 -11.70 -10.69 -9.15
C GLN A 114 -12.54 -10.46 -7.89
N LEU A 115 -11.91 -10.29 -6.72
CA LEU A 115 -12.59 -9.97 -5.46
C LEU A 115 -13.53 -8.77 -5.63
N VAL A 116 -13.03 -7.68 -6.23
CA VAL A 116 -13.82 -6.46 -6.48
C VAL A 116 -14.93 -6.71 -7.50
N ARG A 117 -14.63 -7.37 -8.63
CA ARG A 117 -15.62 -7.65 -9.68
C ARG A 117 -16.78 -8.52 -9.20
N GLU A 118 -16.52 -9.43 -8.25
CA GLU A 118 -17.56 -10.27 -7.63
C GLU A 118 -18.27 -9.60 -6.44
N GLY A 119 -17.95 -8.34 -6.16
CA GLY A 119 -18.68 -7.51 -5.20
C GLY A 119 -18.18 -7.61 -3.76
N HIS A 120 -17.04 -8.26 -3.50
CA HIS A 120 -16.41 -8.32 -2.19
C HIS A 120 -15.72 -6.98 -1.85
N ALA A 121 -15.45 -6.75 -0.56
CA ALA A 121 -14.59 -5.66 -0.12
C ALA A 121 -13.14 -6.14 -0.03
N ILE A 122 -12.19 -5.26 -0.35
CA ILE A 122 -10.77 -5.46 -0.06
C ILE A 122 -10.38 -4.48 1.04
N GLY A 123 -9.64 -4.96 2.03
CA GLY A 123 -8.93 -4.16 3.01
C GLY A 123 -7.43 -4.42 2.93
N ASN A 124 -6.66 -3.54 3.57
CA ASN A 124 -5.20 -3.62 3.62
C ASN A 124 -4.73 -4.42 4.84
N HIS A 125 -3.77 -5.33 4.64
CA HIS A 125 -3.19 -6.18 5.69
C HIS A 125 -1.66 -6.13 5.75
N SER A 126 -1.06 -4.94 5.57
CA SER A 126 0.39 -4.73 5.42
C SER A 126 0.98 -5.36 4.16
N PHE A 127 2.29 -5.24 3.96
CA PHE A 127 2.96 -5.62 2.72
C PHE A 127 3.57 -7.02 2.77
N ASP A 128 4.40 -7.31 3.77
CA ASP A 128 5.13 -8.58 3.91
C ASP A 128 4.64 -9.45 5.09
N HIS A 129 3.72 -8.92 5.91
CA HIS A 129 3.19 -9.58 7.11
C HIS A 129 4.27 -10.01 8.13
N THR A 130 5.44 -9.35 8.12
CA THR A 130 6.56 -9.64 9.04
C THR A 130 6.51 -8.74 10.26
N TYR A 131 5.98 -9.27 11.37
CA TYR A 131 5.61 -8.46 12.54
C TYR A 131 6.77 -7.67 13.14
N LYS A 132 7.97 -8.25 13.16
CA LYS A 132 9.16 -7.59 13.72
C LYS A 132 9.55 -6.33 12.95
N ASN A 133 9.32 -6.32 11.65
CA ASN A 133 9.58 -5.15 10.80
C ASN A 133 8.39 -4.19 10.92
N LEU A 134 7.18 -4.74 10.76
CA LEU A 134 5.94 -4.00 10.73
C LEU A 134 5.68 -3.17 11.99
N TYR A 135 5.98 -3.69 13.18
CA TYR A 135 5.69 -3.02 14.46
C TYR A 135 6.94 -2.48 15.16
N LYS A 136 8.05 -2.32 14.44
CA LYS A 136 9.28 -1.75 14.98
C LYS A 136 9.11 -0.27 15.30
N ASP A 137 8.53 0.49 14.37
CA ASP A 137 8.18 1.90 14.51
C ASP A 137 7.07 2.25 13.51
N PHE A 138 6.45 3.42 13.70
CA PHE A 138 5.29 3.80 12.89
C PHE A 138 5.64 4.08 11.42
N ASN A 139 6.87 4.47 11.09
CA ASN A 139 7.22 4.80 9.71
C ASN A 139 7.36 3.52 8.87
N GLU A 140 8.00 2.49 9.41
CA GLU A 140 8.05 1.15 8.78
C GLU A 140 6.64 0.56 8.63
N PHE A 141 5.81 0.70 9.67
CA PHE A 141 4.40 0.32 9.60
C PHE A 141 3.67 1.02 8.45
N TRP A 142 3.76 2.35 8.42
CA TRP A 142 3.05 3.19 7.48
C TRP A 142 3.49 2.95 6.04
N GLU A 143 4.79 2.72 5.82
CA GLU A 143 5.28 2.38 4.50
C GLU A 143 4.64 1.10 3.97
N GLN A 144 4.57 0.04 4.78
CA GLN A 144 3.91 -1.20 4.38
C GLN A 144 2.44 -0.97 4.04
N VAL A 145 1.72 -0.13 4.80
CA VAL A 145 0.34 0.26 4.47
C VAL A 145 0.27 0.91 3.09
N GLN A 146 1.14 1.88 2.80
CA GLN A 146 1.15 2.59 1.52
C GLN A 146 1.51 1.67 0.35
N GLN A 147 2.49 0.81 0.50
CA GLN A 147 2.89 -0.14 -0.55
C GLN A 147 1.74 -1.09 -0.91
N THR A 148 1.03 -1.60 0.10
CA THR A 148 -0.13 -2.47 -0.11
C THR A 148 -1.30 -1.74 -0.75
N ASP A 149 -1.60 -0.51 -0.34
CA ASP A 149 -2.68 0.27 -0.96
C ASP A 149 -2.38 0.58 -2.43
N GLN A 150 -1.13 0.90 -2.77
CA GLN A 150 -0.70 1.04 -4.17
C GLN A 150 -0.80 -0.27 -4.96
N ALA A 151 -0.47 -1.42 -4.36
CA ALA A 151 -0.62 -2.72 -5.00
C ALA A 151 -2.10 -3.02 -5.29
N ILE A 152 -2.99 -2.74 -4.34
CA ILE A 152 -4.44 -2.87 -4.49
C ILE A 152 -4.96 -1.93 -5.59
N GLU A 153 -4.54 -0.66 -5.61
CA GLU A 153 -4.94 0.30 -6.64
C GLU A 153 -4.55 -0.17 -8.04
N ARG A 154 -3.32 -0.67 -8.22
CA ARG A 154 -2.85 -1.18 -9.52
C ARG A 154 -3.57 -2.47 -9.96
N ALA A 155 -3.82 -3.39 -9.03
CA ALA A 155 -4.39 -4.70 -9.35
C ALA A 155 -5.92 -4.67 -9.51
N ALA A 156 -6.60 -3.87 -8.68
CA ALA A 156 -8.06 -3.89 -8.55
C ALA A 156 -8.73 -2.57 -8.91
N GLY A 157 -7.98 -1.50 -9.16
CA GLY A 157 -8.52 -0.19 -9.58
C GLY A 157 -9.31 0.53 -8.50
N ILE A 158 -9.10 0.18 -7.22
CA ILE A 158 -9.77 0.80 -6.07
C ILE A 158 -8.75 1.24 -5.03
N ARG A 159 -9.13 2.21 -4.20
CA ARG A 159 -8.45 2.51 -2.94
C ARG A 159 -9.33 2.05 -1.80
N THR A 160 -8.72 1.37 -0.82
CA THR A 160 -9.47 0.90 0.34
C THR A 160 -9.27 1.82 1.52
N ARG A 161 -10.33 1.95 2.33
CA ARG A 161 -10.27 2.63 3.63
C ARG A 161 -10.38 1.63 4.77
N LEU A 162 -10.32 0.35 4.48
CA LEU A 162 -10.37 -0.72 5.48
C LEU A 162 -8.93 -1.19 5.75
N PHE A 163 -8.56 -1.26 7.02
CA PHE A 163 -7.29 -1.82 7.43
C PHE A 163 -7.50 -2.86 8.53
N ARG A 164 -6.72 -3.94 8.49
CA ARG A 164 -6.60 -4.89 9.60
C ARG A 164 -5.14 -5.08 9.94
N ALA A 165 -4.82 -4.96 11.22
CA ALA A 165 -3.46 -5.15 11.72
C ALA A 165 -3.10 -6.65 11.70
N PRO A 166 -1.98 -7.05 11.09
CA PRO A 166 -1.39 -8.38 11.25
C PRO A 166 -1.28 -8.80 12.72
N GLY A 167 -1.97 -9.89 13.09
CA GLY A 167 -2.05 -10.37 14.47
C GLY A 167 -2.99 -9.58 15.39
N GLY A 168 -3.81 -8.69 14.85
CA GLY A 168 -4.76 -7.83 15.59
C GLY A 168 -4.10 -6.63 16.25
N THR A 169 -4.91 -5.67 16.70
CA THR A 169 -4.42 -4.44 17.34
C THR A 169 -3.97 -4.65 18.78
N ALA A 170 -4.45 -5.69 19.45
CA ALA A 170 -4.12 -5.96 20.86
C ALA A 170 -2.61 -6.16 21.03
N GLN A 171 -1.97 -5.30 21.83
CA GLN A 171 -0.51 -5.28 22.10
C GLN A 171 0.38 -4.90 20.90
N ASN A 172 -0.18 -4.73 19.71
CA ASN A 172 0.52 -4.27 18.50
C ASN A 172 0.27 -2.78 18.23
N PHE A 173 -0.91 -2.25 18.58
CA PHE A 173 -1.25 -0.84 18.44
C PHE A 173 -1.24 -0.15 19.80
N ASP A 174 -0.66 1.05 19.81
CA ASP A 174 -0.82 2.03 20.88
C ASP A 174 -1.85 3.10 20.45
N ALA A 175 -2.05 4.13 21.27
CA ALA A 175 -2.96 5.23 20.95
C ALA A 175 -2.52 6.02 19.70
N PHE A 176 -1.21 6.16 19.46
CA PHE A 176 -0.67 6.87 18.30
C PHE A 176 -1.01 6.16 16.99
N TYR A 177 -0.87 4.84 16.92
CA TYR A 177 -1.25 4.06 15.73
C TYR A 177 -2.72 4.23 15.37
N PHE A 178 -3.62 4.12 16.36
CA PHE A 178 -5.04 4.38 16.13
C PHE A 178 -5.30 5.79 15.62
N TYR A 179 -4.62 6.78 16.21
CA TYR A 179 -4.75 8.17 15.81
C TYR A 179 -4.27 8.39 14.37
N TYR A 180 -3.05 7.97 14.04
CA TYR A 180 -2.49 8.15 12.70
C TYR A 180 -3.31 7.43 11.62
N MET A 181 -3.77 6.20 11.88
CA MET A 181 -4.61 5.48 10.92
C MET A 181 -5.96 6.17 10.69
N ASN A 182 -6.55 6.74 11.74
CA ASN A 182 -7.75 7.56 11.59
C ASN A 182 -7.48 8.84 10.80
N GLN A 183 -6.35 9.51 11.03
CA GLN A 183 -5.94 10.70 10.27
C GLN A 183 -5.63 10.39 8.79
N ALA A 184 -5.12 9.19 8.50
CA ALA A 184 -4.98 8.65 7.14
C ALA A 184 -6.32 8.30 6.47
N GLY A 185 -7.43 8.34 7.22
CA GLY A 185 -8.75 7.99 6.72
C GLY A 185 -9.01 6.48 6.65
N PHE A 186 -8.24 5.66 7.35
CA PHE A 186 -8.50 4.23 7.50
C PHE A 186 -9.44 3.95 8.68
N THR A 187 -10.35 3.01 8.48
CA THR A 187 -11.09 2.34 9.54
C THR A 187 -10.39 1.02 9.87
N VAL A 188 -9.89 0.91 11.09
CA VAL A 188 -9.18 -0.28 11.58
C VAL A 188 -10.17 -1.29 12.14
N PHE A 189 -10.20 -2.51 11.59
CA PHE A 189 -11.05 -3.61 12.02
C PHE A 189 -10.23 -4.77 12.58
N ASP A 190 -10.46 -5.13 13.84
CA ASP A 190 -10.15 -6.45 14.40
C ASP A 190 -11.29 -7.43 14.05
N TRP A 191 -11.76 -8.22 15.01
CA TRP A 191 -12.85 -9.19 14.87
C TRP A 191 -13.59 -9.39 16.19
N ASP A 192 -14.85 -9.85 16.10
CA ASP A 192 -15.65 -10.27 17.26
C ASP A 192 -15.38 -11.72 17.64
N VAL A 193 -15.18 -12.57 16.63
CA VAL A 193 -15.05 -14.01 16.79
C VAL A 193 -13.90 -14.53 15.94
N ASP A 194 -12.95 -15.16 16.62
CA ASP A 194 -11.84 -15.86 15.99
C ASP A 194 -12.26 -17.30 15.63
N SER A 195 -12.16 -17.67 14.36
CA SER A 195 -12.43 -19.04 13.93
C SER A 195 -11.42 -20.06 14.45
N ASN A 196 -10.27 -19.58 14.92
CA ASN A 196 -9.10 -20.32 15.34
C ASN A 196 -8.51 -21.21 14.22
N ASP A 197 -8.76 -20.89 12.96
CA ASP A 197 -8.21 -21.61 11.80
C ASP A 197 -6.70 -21.44 11.62
N SER A 198 -6.11 -20.40 12.22
CA SER A 198 -4.66 -20.17 12.29
C SER A 198 -4.01 -20.61 13.61
N LYS A 199 -4.76 -21.27 14.52
CA LYS A 199 -4.24 -21.69 15.83
C LYS A 199 -3.02 -22.60 15.74
N ARG A 200 -2.93 -23.43 14.69
CA ARG A 200 -1.80 -24.29 14.33
C ARG A 200 -1.94 -24.70 12.86
N THR A 201 -0.86 -25.18 12.24
CA THR A 201 -0.94 -25.75 10.89
C THR A 201 -1.98 -26.88 10.82
N GLY A 202 -2.90 -26.79 9.86
CA GLY A 202 -3.87 -27.84 9.58
C GLY A 202 -4.95 -28.02 10.66
N VAL A 203 -5.46 -26.92 11.24
CA VAL A 203 -6.64 -26.99 12.13
C VAL A 203 -7.78 -27.69 11.40
N PRO A 204 -8.32 -28.83 11.91
CA PRO A 204 -9.38 -29.55 11.22
C PRO A 204 -10.64 -28.71 11.04
N GLU A 205 -11.33 -28.88 9.91
CA GLU A 205 -12.63 -28.27 9.61
C GLU A 205 -13.59 -28.28 10.82
N ALA A 206 -13.75 -29.43 11.47
CA ALA A 206 -14.66 -29.59 12.60
C ALA A 206 -14.28 -28.75 13.84
N GLU A 207 -12.99 -28.44 14.04
CA GLU A 207 -12.56 -27.52 15.10
C GLU A 207 -12.93 -26.07 14.77
N ILE A 208 -12.77 -25.65 13.52
CA ILE A 208 -13.12 -24.32 13.03
C ILE A 208 -14.62 -24.08 13.21
N ILE A 209 -15.45 -25.03 12.75
CA ILE A 209 -16.91 -24.96 12.88
C ILE A 209 -17.33 -24.89 14.36
N ARG A 210 -16.71 -25.69 15.24
CA ARG A 210 -17.02 -25.67 16.68
C ARG A 210 -16.66 -24.34 17.32
N SER A 211 -15.52 -23.75 16.96
CA SER A 211 -15.09 -22.45 17.50
C SER A 211 -16.10 -21.36 17.16
N ILE A 212 -16.54 -21.30 15.91
CA ILE A 212 -17.58 -20.37 15.46
C ILE A 212 -18.91 -20.60 16.17
N LYS A 213 -19.39 -21.84 16.25
CA LYS A 213 -20.68 -22.16 16.88
C LYS A 213 -20.70 -21.93 18.40
N LYS A 214 -19.54 -21.93 19.06
CA LYS A 214 -19.41 -21.68 20.51
C LYS A 214 -19.50 -20.18 20.85
N ALA A 215 -19.19 -19.31 19.90
CA ALA A 215 -19.21 -17.87 20.14
C ALA A 215 -20.63 -17.35 20.45
N PRO A 216 -20.76 -16.37 21.36
CA PRO A 216 -22.06 -15.77 21.66
C PRO A 216 -22.60 -15.04 20.43
N LEU A 217 -23.86 -15.29 20.11
CA LEU A 217 -24.56 -14.60 19.04
C LEU A 217 -24.81 -13.13 19.42
N LYS A 218 -24.45 -12.20 18.54
CA LYS A 218 -24.68 -10.76 18.67
C LYS A 218 -25.45 -10.25 17.45
N LYS A 219 -26.02 -9.04 17.53
CA LYS A 219 -26.71 -8.43 16.40
C LYS A 219 -25.80 -8.32 15.17
N GLU A 220 -24.54 -7.97 15.37
CA GLU A 220 -23.53 -7.90 14.32
C GLU A 220 -22.29 -8.69 14.75
N LEU A 221 -21.71 -9.48 13.85
CA LEU A 221 -20.56 -10.33 14.11
C LEU A 221 -19.54 -10.25 12.97
N ASN A 222 -18.35 -9.75 13.29
CA ASN A 222 -17.19 -9.86 12.41
C ASN A 222 -16.41 -11.16 12.72
N LEU A 223 -16.38 -12.09 11.76
CA LEU A 223 -15.72 -13.39 11.90
C LEU A 223 -14.36 -13.38 11.17
N LEU A 224 -13.29 -13.73 11.88
CA LEU A 224 -11.95 -13.86 11.34
C LEU A 224 -11.70 -15.27 10.78
N PHE A 225 -11.28 -15.33 9.53
CA PHE A 225 -10.74 -16.51 8.84
C PHE A 225 -9.49 -16.11 8.06
N HIS A 226 -8.80 -17.10 7.51
CA HIS A 226 -7.65 -16.88 6.63
C HIS A 226 -7.83 -17.65 5.32
N ASP A 227 -7.50 -17.01 4.20
CA ASP A 227 -7.44 -17.65 2.88
C ASP A 227 -6.02 -17.69 2.30
N GLY A 228 -5.01 -17.36 3.12
CA GLY A 228 -3.59 -17.57 2.83
C GLY A 228 -3.17 -19.04 2.71
N ILE A 229 -1.90 -19.27 2.40
CA ILE A 229 -1.33 -20.62 2.25
C ILE A 229 -1.45 -21.37 3.59
N GLY A 230 -1.91 -22.62 3.55
CA GLY A 230 -2.11 -23.48 4.72
C GLY A 230 -3.56 -23.60 5.23
N HIS A 231 -4.51 -22.83 4.67
CA HIS A 231 -5.88 -22.74 5.19
C HIS A 231 -6.94 -23.50 4.37
N GLU A 232 -6.60 -24.67 3.82
CA GLU A 232 -7.55 -25.52 3.08
C GLU A 232 -8.79 -25.91 3.92
N GLU A 233 -8.57 -26.17 5.21
CA GLU A 233 -9.64 -26.58 6.13
C GLU A 233 -10.66 -25.46 6.38
N THR A 234 -10.25 -24.19 6.27
CA THR A 234 -11.15 -23.04 6.29
C THR A 234 -12.13 -23.11 5.13
N VAL A 235 -11.65 -23.40 3.91
CA VAL A 235 -12.49 -23.55 2.71
C VAL A 235 -13.55 -24.64 2.94
N LYS A 236 -13.17 -25.77 3.54
CA LYS A 236 -14.08 -26.88 3.85
C LYS A 236 -15.16 -26.49 4.87
N ALA A 237 -14.79 -25.69 5.88
CA ALA A 237 -15.69 -25.30 6.96
C ALA A 237 -16.79 -24.29 6.54
N LEU A 238 -16.50 -23.44 5.55
CA LEU A 238 -17.35 -22.32 5.17
C LEU A 238 -18.81 -22.70 4.86
N PRO A 239 -19.12 -23.75 4.08
CA PRO A 239 -20.51 -24.10 3.77
C PRO A 239 -21.35 -24.41 5.02
N GLU A 240 -20.79 -25.10 6.02
CA GLU A 240 -21.53 -25.37 7.26
C GLU A 240 -21.71 -24.12 8.12
N ILE A 241 -20.69 -23.27 8.19
CA ILE A 241 -20.74 -21.99 8.92
C ILE A 241 -21.81 -21.07 8.31
N ILE A 242 -21.83 -20.94 6.98
CA ILE A 242 -22.82 -20.12 6.27
C ILE A 242 -24.23 -20.67 6.53
N ARG A 243 -24.44 -21.98 6.39
CA ARG A 243 -25.73 -22.63 6.71
C ARG A 243 -26.15 -22.39 8.16
N TYR A 244 -25.22 -22.47 9.11
CA TYR A 244 -25.51 -22.23 10.52
C TYR A 244 -26.07 -20.83 10.75
N PHE A 245 -25.41 -19.78 10.26
CA PHE A 245 -25.88 -18.41 10.44
C PHE A 245 -27.16 -18.11 9.65
N LYS A 246 -27.30 -18.62 8.41
CA LYS A 246 -28.56 -18.54 7.66
C LYS A 246 -29.73 -19.16 8.44
N SER A 247 -29.51 -20.32 9.09
CA SER A 247 -30.54 -20.98 9.93
C SER A 247 -30.95 -20.18 11.17
N LYS A 248 -30.11 -19.23 11.58
CA LYS A 248 -30.36 -18.30 12.68
C LYS A 248 -30.92 -16.96 12.23
N GLY A 249 -31.21 -16.80 10.94
CA GLY A 249 -31.78 -15.58 10.36
C GLY A 249 -30.78 -14.44 10.15
N TYR A 250 -29.47 -14.74 10.09
CA TYR A 250 -28.47 -13.73 9.80
C TYR A 250 -28.39 -13.44 8.30
N ALA A 251 -28.28 -12.16 7.97
CA ALA A 251 -27.80 -11.67 6.69
C ALA A 251 -26.26 -11.74 6.63
N PHE A 252 -25.72 -11.65 5.40
CA PHE A 252 -24.28 -11.57 5.16
C PHE A 252 -23.97 -10.29 4.42
N ALA A 253 -22.94 -9.57 4.86
CA ALA A 253 -22.48 -8.35 4.24
C ALA A 253 -20.95 -8.26 4.28
N LYS A 254 -20.41 -7.38 3.44
CA LYS A 254 -19.01 -6.95 3.53
C LYS A 254 -18.89 -5.77 4.50
N LEU A 255 -17.70 -5.56 5.05
CA LEU A 255 -17.40 -4.39 5.85
C LEU A 255 -17.30 -3.15 4.95
N ASP A 256 -17.63 -2.00 5.52
CA ASP A 256 -17.37 -0.67 4.97
C ASP A 256 -17.14 0.33 6.12
N GLU A 257 -16.83 1.58 5.81
CA GLU A 257 -16.56 2.65 6.79
C GLU A 257 -17.75 2.99 7.71
N GLN A 258 -18.98 2.59 7.34
CA GLN A 258 -20.19 2.87 8.12
C GLN A 258 -20.46 1.76 9.15
N VAL A 259 -19.81 0.60 9.03
CA VAL A 259 -19.88 -0.48 10.02
C VAL A 259 -19.05 -0.10 11.24
N LYS A 260 -19.64 -0.19 12.44
CA LYS A 260 -18.91 0.02 13.68
C LYS A 260 -17.77 -1.00 13.79
N PRO A 261 -16.50 -0.57 13.87
CA PRO A 261 -15.40 -1.50 13.88
C PRO A 261 -15.34 -2.27 15.19
N ALA A 262 -15.21 -3.60 15.10
CA ALA A 262 -14.72 -4.40 16.21
C ALA A 262 -13.26 -4.02 16.43
N GLN A 263 -12.94 -3.44 17.59
CA GLN A 263 -11.56 -3.04 17.94
C GLN A 263 -11.23 -3.53 19.35
N PHE A 264 -10.05 -4.09 19.51
CA PHE A 264 -9.54 -4.47 20.82
C PHE A 264 -9.11 -3.24 21.62
N PRO A 265 -9.22 -3.28 22.96
CA PRO A 265 -8.73 -2.19 23.80
C PRO A 265 -7.19 -2.10 23.70
N VAL A 266 -6.66 -0.88 23.67
CA VAL A 266 -5.23 -0.64 23.85
C VAL A 266 -4.83 -1.18 25.22
N ARG A 267 -3.78 -2.02 25.24
CA ARG A 267 -3.24 -2.61 26.46
C ARG A 267 -2.01 -1.83 26.89
N THR A 268 -1.83 -1.69 28.20
CA THR A 268 -0.70 -0.96 28.80
C THR A 268 0.65 -1.66 28.63
N ALA A 269 0.65 -2.97 28.38
CA ALA A 269 1.86 -3.72 28.06
C ALA A 269 1.90 -3.99 26.55
N GLU A 270 2.75 -3.23 25.86
CA GLU A 270 3.04 -3.43 24.44
C GLU A 270 3.91 -4.66 24.24
N ARG A 271 3.70 -5.35 23.10
CA ARG A 271 4.53 -6.50 22.71
C ARG A 271 5.91 -6.07 22.21
N TRP A 272 6.03 -4.83 21.75
CA TRP A 272 7.17 -4.29 21.04
C TRP A 272 7.83 -3.20 21.88
N ASP A 273 9.17 -3.20 21.91
CA ASP A 273 9.95 -2.13 22.54
C ASP A 273 10.00 -0.93 21.59
N ARG A 274 8.94 -0.11 21.64
CA ARG A 274 8.79 1.09 20.81
C ARG A 274 9.07 2.33 21.63
N THR A 275 9.82 3.25 21.04
CA THR A 275 9.97 4.59 21.61
C THR A 275 8.72 5.40 21.26
N ILE A 276 8.11 6.03 22.27
CA ILE A 276 7.04 7.01 22.03
C ILE A 276 7.65 8.13 21.18
N PRO A 277 7.03 8.51 20.05
CA PRO A 277 7.58 9.56 19.19
C PRO A 277 7.69 10.86 19.99
N GLU A 278 8.74 11.64 19.73
CA GLU A 278 8.80 13.02 20.23
C GLU A 278 7.72 13.85 19.54
N GLU A 279 7.32 14.96 20.16
CA GLU A 279 6.19 15.78 19.68
C GLU A 279 6.40 16.29 18.24
N GLU A 280 7.63 16.63 17.86
CA GLU A 280 8.00 17.03 16.50
C GLU A 280 7.79 15.90 15.49
N GLU A 281 8.18 14.66 15.84
CA GLU A 281 7.96 13.48 15.00
C GLU A 281 6.48 13.15 14.90
N PHE A 282 5.73 13.29 16.00
CA PHE A 282 4.28 13.16 15.98
C PHE A 282 3.64 14.13 14.99
N ILE A 283 3.98 15.42 15.03
CA ILE A 283 3.45 16.43 14.10
C ILE A 283 3.80 16.04 12.65
N SER A 284 5.06 15.68 12.39
CA SER A 284 5.50 15.24 11.05
C SER A 284 4.72 14.03 10.55
N ASN A 285 4.44 13.05 11.41
CA ASN A 285 3.68 11.86 11.06
C ASN A 285 2.23 12.20 10.76
N VAL A 286 1.61 13.09 11.55
CA VAL A 286 0.23 13.57 11.31
C VAL A 286 0.11 14.24 9.94
N GLU A 287 1.04 15.13 9.61
CA GLU A 287 1.07 15.81 8.30
C GLU A 287 1.19 14.79 7.14
N ALA A 288 2.09 13.80 7.28
CA ALA A 288 2.29 12.77 6.27
C ALA A 288 1.04 11.91 6.03
N VAL A 289 0.36 11.46 7.10
CA VAL A 289 -0.84 10.63 6.96
C VAL A 289 -2.05 11.44 6.46
N GLN A 290 -2.19 12.71 6.85
CA GLN A 290 -3.25 13.58 6.34
C GLN A 290 -3.04 13.94 4.86
N ALA A 291 -1.80 14.12 4.43
CA ALA A 291 -1.49 14.34 3.03
C ALA A 291 -1.87 13.15 2.15
N TRP A 292 -1.73 11.92 2.68
CA TRP A 292 -2.20 10.68 2.03
C TRP A 292 -3.72 10.60 1.93
N ALA A 293 -4.43 11.00 2.99
CA ALA A 293 -5.90 10.97 3.04
C ALA A 293 -6.56 11.92 2.02
N ASN A 294 -5.86 12.96 1.55
CA ASN A 294 -6.41 13.98 0.68
C ASN A 294 -6.38 13.55 -0.82
N PRO A 295 -7.55 13.38 -1.46
CA PRO A 295 -7.64 13.00 -2.88
C PRO A 295 -7.10 14.06 -3.86
N ASP A 296 -6.94 15.31 -3.41
CA ASP A 296 -6.53 16.45 -4.22
C ASP A 296 -5.03 16.77 -4.14
N THR A 297 -4.24 16.11 -3.29
CA THR A 297 -2.78 16.30 -3.25
C THR A 297 -2.17 15.94 -4.62
N PRO A 298 -1.51 16.86 -5.34
CA PRO A 298 -0.86 16.55 -6.61
C PRO A 298 0.46 15.81 -6.35
N GLY A 299 0.39 14.50 -6.12
CA GLY A 299 1.56 13.63 -6.16
C GLY A 299 1.61 12.95 -7.53
N ASP A 300 2.44 13.44 -8.44
CA ASP A 300 2.94 12.77 -9.67
C ASP A 300 2.12 11.52 -10.10
N ARG A 301 0.86 11.72 -10.52
CA ARG A 301 -0.12 10.64 -10.77
C ARG A 301 0.00 10.07 -12.18
N GLY A 302 1.23 9.77 -12.63
CA GLY A 302 1.55 9.43 -14.01
C GLY A 302 1.97 7.97 -14.23
N VAL A 303 1.17 7.23 -15.00
CA VAL A 303 1.68 6.20 -15.92
C VAL A 303 1.34 6.67 -17.34
N PRO A 304 2.29 7.11 -18.16
CA PRO A 304 2.07 7.22 -19.60
C PRO A 304 2.06 5.82 -20.22
N GLY A 305 0.98 5.54 -20.95
CA GLY A 305 0.64 4.25 -21.50
C GLY A 305 1.56 3.74 -22.60
N THR A 306 1.38 2.45 -22.85
CA THR A 306 1.95 1.68 -23.94
C THR A 306 1.50 2.21 -25.31
N ALA A 307 2.44 2.68 -26.11
CA ALA A 307 2.31 2.72 -27.57
C ALA A 307 3.55 2.06 -28.16
N TYR A 308 3.38 0.79 -28.55
CA TYR A 308 4.35 0.08 -29.39
C TYR A 308 4.17 0.56 -30.83
N GLU A 309 5.16 1.28 -31.37
CA GLU A 309 5.36 1.37 -32.81
C GLU A 309 6.73 0.83 -33.20
N GLN A 310 6.70 -0.11 -34.14
CA GLN A 310 7.86 -0.76 -34.75
C GLN A 310 8.59 0.22 -35.68
N GLY A 311 9.90 0.31 -35.56
CA GLY A 311 10.74 1.07 -36.48
C GLY A 311 12.16 0.51 -36.53
N ALA A 312 12.38 -0.49 -37.38
CA ALA A 312 13.72 -0.94 -37.75
C ALA A 312 14.40 0.11 -38.64
N GLY A 313 15.66 0.45 -38.35
CA GLY A 313 16.49 1.30 -39.20
C GLY A 313 17.97 1.17 -38.85
N LYS A 314 18.71 0.43 -39.68
CA LYS A 314 20.18 0.33 -39.66
C LYS A 314 20.83 1.61 -40.20
N SER A 315 21.98 1.98 -39.66
CA SER A 315 23.11 2.47 -40.47
C SER A 315 24.44 2.32 -39.73
N GLU A 316 25.37 1.60 -40.36
CA GLU A 316 26.80 1.55 -40.04
C GLU A 316 27.53 2.77 -40.63
N GLY A 317 28.68 3.12 -40.04
CA GLY A 317 29.64 4.07 -40.57
C GLY A 317 30.84 4.29 -39.63
N GLU A 318 31.91 3.50 -39.85
CA GLU A 318 33.29 3.63 -39.30
C GLU A 318 33.91 5.03 -39.59
N ALA A 319 35.01 5.53 -39.02
CA ALA A 319 36.21 4.89 -38.46
C ALA A 319 37.10 5.88 -37.66
N GLY A 320 37.90 5.34 -36.74
CA GLY A 320 39.26 5.81 -36.42
C GLY A 320 39.44 6.38 -35.00
N GLY A 321 40.23 5.84 -34.07
CA GLY A 321 41.13 4.70 -34.07
C GLY A 321 42.29 4.94 -33.08
N VAL A 322 42.34 4.21 -31.96
CA VAL A 322 43.58 3.80 -31.26
C VAL A 322 43.37 2.37 -30.76
N ARG A 323 44.34 1.49 -31.08
CA ARG A 323 44.35 0.04 -30.82
C ARG A 323 45.40 -0.31 -29.76
N ILE A 324 45.46 -1.44 -29.03
CA ILE A 324 44.58 -2.55 -28.59
C ILE A 324 45.49 -3.33 -27.61
N ALA A 325 44.97 -3.82 -26.48
CA ALA A 325 45.50 -5.02 -25.82
C ALA A 325 44.38 -6.08 -25.74
N THR A 326 44.56 -7.10 -26.59
CA THR A 326 44.01 -8.48 -26.61
C THR A 326 42.51 -8.73 -26.44
N ALA A 327 41.89 -9.11 -27.55
CA ALA A 327 40.59 -9.75 -27.66
C ALA A 327 40.54 -11.08 -26.90
N GLY A 328 39.49 -11.27 -26.09
CA GLY A 328 39.20 -12.53 -25.41
C GLY A 328 37.88 -12.58 -24.64
N GLU A 329 37.50 -11.54 -23.88
CA GLU A 329 36.42 -11.71 -22.85
C GLU A 329 35.31 -10.64 -22.82
N HIS A 330 35.27 -9.66 -23.73
CA HIS A 330 34.31 -8.55 -23.62
C HIS A 330 33.49 -8.35 -24.90
N SER A 331 32.39 -9.10 -25.03
CA SER A 331 31.31 -8.80 -26.00
C SER A 331 30.01 -9.56 -25.69
N LEU A 332 29.88 -10.11 -24.48
CA LEU A 332 28.70 -10.85 -24.09
C LEU A 332 27.71 -9.90 -23.42
N PRO A 333 26.41 -9.94 -23.80
CA PRO A 333 25.40 -9.13 -23.15
C PRO A 333 25.27 -9.54 -21.67
N LEU A 334 24.88 -8.60 -20.83
CA LEU A 334 24.53 -8.90 -19.45
C LEU A 334 23.04 -9.21 -19.35
N LEU A 335 22.72 -10.43 -18.91
CA LEU A 335 21.38 -10.84 -18.53
C LEU A 335 21.21 -10.67 -17.02
N LEU A 336 20.41 -9.69 -16.63
CA LEU A 336 20.12 -9.35 -15.26
C LEU A 336 18.75 -9.89 -14.88
N ASN A 337 18.67 -10.87 -13.99
CA ASN A 337 17.42 -11.35 -13.43
C ASN A 337 17.16 -10.70 -12.08
N VAL A 338 16.14 -9.84 -12.00
CA VAL A 338 15.67 -9.19 -10.77
C VAL A 338 14.19 -9.53 -10.61
N ASN A 339 13.78 -10.08 -9.47
CA ASN A 339 12.38 -10.45 -9.18
C ASN A 339 11.74 -11.32 -10.27
N ARG A 340 12.48 -12.31 -10.80
CA ARG A 340 12.07 -13.22 -11.89
C ARG A 340 11.84 -12.53 -13.24
N GLN A 341 12.26 -11.29 -13.38
CA GLN A 341 12.28 -10.57 -14.65
C GLN A 341 13.69 -10.51 -15.19
N VAL A 342 13.91 -11.14 -16.34
CA VAL A 342 15.19 -11.09 -17.04
C VAL A 342 15.23 -9.83 -17.92
N ARG A 343 16.26 -9.01 -17.71
CA ARG A 343 16.60 -7.84 -18.52
C ARG A 343 17.94 -8.06 -19.20
N ARG A 344 18.10 -7.50 -20.40
CA ARG A 344 19.30 -7.67 -21.20
C ARG A 344 19.94 -6.31 -21.44
N LEU A 345 21.13 -6.10 -20.90
CA LEU A 345 21.98 -4.97 -21.28
C LEU A 345 22.90 -5.42 -22.43
N ALA A 346 23.00 -4.58 -23.46
CA ALA A 346 23.83 -4.88 -24.61
C ALA A 346 25.32 -4.83 -24.23
N SER A 347 26.13 -5.63 -24.92
CA SER A 347 27.54 -5.84 -24.57
C SER A 347 28.40 -4.58 -24.73
N ASP A 348 28.01 -3.67 -25.62
CA ASP A 348 28.64 -2.37 -25.84
C ASP A 348 28.33 -1.36 -24.72
N GLN A 349 27.34 -1.65 -23.88
CA GLN A 349 26.96 -0.83 -22.74
C GLN A 349 27.61 -1.26 -21.43
N VAL A 350 28.24 -2.43 -21.37
CA VAL A 350 28.78 -3.02 -20.13
C VAL A 350 30.30 -3.01 -20.17
N LEU A 351 30.92 -2.51 -19.11
CA LEU A 351 32.38 -2.46 -18.98
C LEU A 351 32.86 -3.52 -17.99
N TYR A 352 34.06 -4.03 -18.28
CA TYR A 352 34.72 -5.07 -17.49
C TYR A 352 36.16 -4.73 -17.13
N PRO A 353 36.46 -3.52 -16.59
CA PRO A 353 37.83 -3.17 -16.24
C PRO A 353 38.32 -4.04 -15.08
N GLU A 354 39.47 -4.69 -15.25
CA GLU A 354 40.15 -5.42 -14.17
C GLU A 354 39.24 -6.45 -13.45
N GLN A 355 38.40 -7.16 -14.22
CA GLN A 355 37.41 -8.14 -13.72
C GLN A 355 36.25 -7.56 -12.89
N ARG A 356 36.06 -6.23 -12.88
CA ARG A 356 34.90 -5.59 -12.24
C ARG A 356 33.80 -5.37 -13.26
N LEU A 357 32.55 -5.67 -12.88
CA LEU A 357 31.38 -5.48 -13.73
C LEU A 357 30.79 -4.09 -13.50
N GLU A 358 30.85 -3.25 -14.53
CA GLU A 358 30.35 -1.88 -14.50
C GLU A 358 29.25 -1.66 -15.54
N VAL A 359 28.19 -0.96 -15.15
CA VAL A 359 27.01 -0.76 -15.99
C VAL A 359 26.60 0.71 -16.03
N PRO A 360 25.91 1.16 -17.09
CA PRO A 360 25.44 2.53 -17.19
C PRO A 360 24.28 2.72 -16.22
N LEU A 361 24.45 3.61 -15.24
CA LEU A 361 23.50 3.79 -14.14
C LEU A 361 22.09 4.09 -14.64
N ARG A 362 21.97 4.98 -15.64
CA ARG A 362 20.67 5.37 -16.19
C ARG A 362 19.93 4.19 -16.79
N VAL A 363 20.62 3.39 -17.62
CA VAL A 363 20.04 2.22 -18.26
C VAL A 363 19.61 1.20 -17.21
N LEU A 364 20.50 0.88 -16.26
CA LEU A 364 20.19 -0.03 -15.16
C LEU A 364 18.97 0.43 -14.36
N ALA A 365 18.96 1.69 -13.95
CA ALA A 365 17.91 2.27 -13.11
C ALA A 365 16.56 2.33 -13.83
N GLU A 366 16.53 2.82 -15.06
CA GLU A 366 15.29 2.93 -15.85
C GLU A 366 14.73 1.55 -16.22
N GLU A 367 15.57 0.54 -16.49
CA GLU A 367 15.14 -0.85 -16.69
C GLU A 367 14.49 -1.47 -15.44
N MET A 368 14.90 -1.02 -14.25
CA MET A 368 14.28 -1.36 -12.97
C MET A 368 13.05 -0.49 -12.66
N GLY A 369 12.65 0.43 -13.54
CA GLY A 369 11.51 1.33 -13.33
C GLY A 369 11.82 2.54 -12.43
N ALA A 370 13.08 2.85 -12.20
CA ALA A 370 13.51 4.01 -11.43
C ALA A 370 13.73 5.25 -12.31
N LYS A 371 13.57 6.44 -11.74
CA LYS A 371 13.84 7.72 -12.42
C LYS A 371 15.25 8.21 -12.09
N VAL A 372 16.00 8.68 -13.09
CA VAL A 372 17.35 9.24 -12.88
C VAL A 372 17.42 10.71 -13.26
N VAL A 373 17.76 11.55 -12.29
CA VAL A 373 17.96 13.00 -12.46
C VAL A 373 19.43 13.34 -12.26
N TRP A 374 20.02 14.05 -13.23
CA TRP A 374 21.38 14.57 -13.11
C TRP A 374 21.35 16.01 -12.60
N SER A 375 22.19 16.30 -11.60
CA SER A 375 22.39 17.64 -11.04
C SER A 375 23.80 18.14 -11.41
N PRO A 376 23.96 18.97 -12.46
CA PRO A 376 25.27 19.40 -12.95
C PRO A 376 26.09 20.16 -11.91
N GLY A 377 25.43 20.99 -11.08
CA GLY A 377 26.10 21.84 -10.10
C GLY A 377 26.79 21.07 -8.97
N THR A 378 26.21 19.95 -8.53
CA THR A 378 26.78 19.08 -7.48
C THR A 378 27.50 17.86 -8.03
N ARG A 379 27.42 17.64 -9.36
CA ARG A 379 27.86 16.43 -10.06
C ARG A 379 27.26 15.16 -9.45
N THR A 380 25.96 15.19 -9.21
CA THR A 380 25.21 14.11 -8.54
C THR A 380 24.17 13.52 -9.48
N ALA A 381 24.15 12.20 -9.61
CA ALA A 381 23.03 11.48 -10.20
C ALA A 381 22.11 10.97 -9.08
N SER A 382 20.86 11.41 -9.08
CA SER A 382 19.83 10.99 -8.15
C SER A 382 18.94 9.97 -8.82
N VAL A 383 18.97 8.73 -8.33
CA VAL A 383 18.06 7.65 -8.74
C VAL A 383 16.93 7.57 -7.72
N SER A 384 15.69 7.62 -8.17
CA SER A 384 14.50 7.51 -7.33
C SER A 384 13.71 6.26 -7.71
N TYR A 385 13.53 5.36 -6.75
CA TYR A 385 12.76 4.13 -6.89
C TYR A 385 11.89 3.95 -5.65
N GLY A 386 10.57 4.13 -5.81
CA GLY A 386 9.65 4.21 -4.68
C GLY A 386 10.07 5.31 -3.69
N TYR A 387 10.22 4.95 -2.42
CA TYR A 387 10.65 5.86 -1.34
C TYR A 387 12.17 5.87 -1.11
N THR A 388 12.94 5.14 -1.93
CA THR A 388 14.40 5.14 -1.88
C THR A 388 14.94 6.11 -2.92
N ARG A 389 15.80 7.02 -2.46
CA ARG A 389 16.61 7.90 -3.31
C ARG A 389 18.08 7.59 -3.11
N LEU A 390 18.74 7.22 -4.21
CA LEU A 390 20.17 6.96 -4.27
C LEU A 390 20.86 8.14 -4.93
N ASP A 391 21.73 8.83 -4.19
CA ASP A 391 22.52 9.94 -4.72
C ASP A 391 23.97 9.52 -4.94
N TYR A 392 24.32 9.32 -6.21
CA TYR A 392 25.68 9.01 -6.67
C TYR A 392 26.43 10.32 -6.92
N SER A 393 27.38 10.64 -6.05
CA SER A 393 28.19 11.86 -6.12
C SER A 393 29.54 11.59 -6.76
N LEU A 394 29.82 12.23 -7.90
CA LEU A 394 31.15 12.19 -8.53
C LEU A 394 32.15 13.17 -7.93
N SER A 395 31.68 14.08 -7.07
CA SER A 395 32.57 15.02 -6.37
C SER A 395 33.22 14.37 -5.16
N THR A 396 32.50 13.46 -4.50
CA THR A 396 32.93 12.78 -3.27
C THR A 396 33.13 11.28 -3.46
N PHE A 397 32.78 10.73 -4.62
CA PHE A 397 32.79 9.30 -4.92
C PHE A 397 31.99 8.48 -3.90
N THR A 398 30.81 8.98 -3.54
CA THR A 398 29.93 8.36 -2.55
C THR A 398 28.56 8.06 -3.13
N LEU A 399 27.95 6.98 -2.64
CA LEU A 399 26.53 6.69 -2.76
C LEU A 399 25.84 7.03 -1.44
N THR A 400 24.94 8.00 -1.47
CA THR A 400 24.06 8.29 -0.34
C THR A 400 22.73 7.58 -0.55
N VAL A 401 22.34 6.75 0.42
CA VAL A 401 21.05 6.07 0.43
C VAL A 401 20.12 6.86 1.33
N ASN A 402 19.10 7.46 0.72
CA ASN A 402 18.01 8.09 1.43
C ASN A 402 16.78 7.18 1.34
N ARG A 403 16.14 6.91 2.49
CA ARG A 403 14.84 6.22 2.54
C ARG A 403 13.88 7.13 3.28
N TRP A 404 12.71 7.35 2.69
CA TRP A 404 11.66 8.20 3.28
C TRP A 404 12.14 9.63 3.60
N GLY A 405 12.99 10.21 2.73
CA GLY A 405 13.46 11.58 2.87
C GLY A 405 14.51 11.82 3.97
N ARG A 406 14.91 10.79 4.71
CA ARG A 406 16.06 10.83 5.64
C ARG A 406 17.29 10.23 4.99
N GLN A 407 18.44 10.85 5.19
CA GLN A 407 19.73 10.27 4.83
C GLN A 407 20.02 9.12 5.79
N VAL A 408 19.99 7.89 5.26
CA VAL A 408 20.12 6.68 6.07
C VAL A 408 21.60 6.32 6.19
N GLU A 409 22.30 6.23 5.06
CA GLU A 409 23.66 5.70 5.00
C GLU A 409 24.46 6.35 3.85
N VAL A 410 25.79 6.42 4.02
CA VAL A 410 26.73 6.90 2.99
C VAL A 410 27.81 5.85 2.77
N TYR A 411 27.99 5.45 1.52
CA TYR A 411 28.94 4.43 1.09
C TYR A 411 29.98 5.03 0.16
N SER A 412 31.21 4.55 0.25
CA SER A 412 32.26 4.90 -0.70
C SER A 412 32.12 4.05 -1.97
N LEU A 413 32.04 4.68 -3.14
CA LEU A 413 32.03 4.06 -4.47
C LEU A 413 33.09 4.72 -5.37
N PRO A 414 34.40 4.46 -5.12
CA PRO A 414 35.51 5.14 -5.80
C PRO A 414 35.54 4.90 -7.32
N ASP A 415 34.96 3.80 -7.78
CA ASP A 415 34.98 3.39 -9.18
C ASP A 415 33.83 4.02 -10.01
N THR A 416 32.99 4.85 -9.41
CA THR A 416 31.92 5.56 -10.14
C THR A 416 32.52 6.66 -11.02
N HIS A 417 32.29 6.63 -12.33
CA HIS A 417 32.92 7.58 -13.26
C HIS A 417 32.08 7.87 -14.52
N LEU A 418 32.47 8.93 -15.25
CA LEU A 418 31.82 9.34 -16.50
C LEU A 418 32.69 8.97 -17.71
N ILE A 419 32.07 8.35 -18.71
CA ILE A 419 32.64 8.16 -20.05
C ILE A 419 31.67 8.80 -21.04
N GLU A 420 32.13 9.80 -21.78
CA GLU A 420 31.33 10.51 -22.81
C GLU A 420 29.96 10.99 -22.32
N GLY A 421 29.86 11.38 -21.04
CA GLY A 421 28.62 11.84 -20.42
C GLY A 421 27.71 10.74 -19.86
N THR A 422 28.08 9.47 -20.03
CA THR A 422 27.40 8.32 -19.42
C THR A 422 28.05 7.96 -18.10
N LEU A 423 27.24 7.86 -17.04
CA LEU A 423 27.69 7.53 -15.69
C LEU A 423 27.70 6.01 -15.50
N TYR A 424 28.88 5.46 -15.22
CA TYR A 424 29.09 4.05 -14.95
C TYR A 424 29.24 3.81 -13.45
N VAL A 425 28.62 2.73 -12.96
CA VAL A 425 28.66 2.30 -11.56
C VAL A 425 29.09 0.84 -11.45
N PRO A 426 29.85 0.47 -10.41
CA PRO A 426 30.22 -0.92 -10.15
C PRO A 426 28.98 -1.71 -9.71
N LEU A 427 28.46 -2.61 -10.55
CA LEU A 427 27.16 -3.25 -10.33
C LEU A 427 27.12 -4.07 -9.04
N LEU A 428 28.14 -4.92 -8.83
CA LEU A 428 28.17 -5.84 -7.69
C LEU A 428 28.34 -5.10 -6.36
N GLN A 429 29.21 -4.11 -6.32
CA GLN A 429 29.41 -3.26 -5.14
C GLN A 429 28.16 -2.43 -4.84
N THR A 430 27.50 -1.91 -5.89
CA THR A 430 26.21 -1.22 -5.76
C THR A 430 25.15 -2.16 -5.20
N ALA A 431 25.02 -3.38 -5.72
CA ALA A 431 24.08 -4.38 -5.24
C ALA A 431 24.33 -4.74 -3.77
N GLU A 432 25.60 -4.99 -3.41
CA GLU A 432 26.00 -5.30 -2.03
C GLU A 432 25.61 -4.18 -1.05
N VAL A 433 25.92 -2.94 -1.40
CA VAL A 433 25.58 -1.75 -0.61
C VAL A 433 24.06 -1.60 -0.43
N LEU A 434 23.28 -1.96 -1.45
CA LEU A 434 21.82 -1.92 -1.40
C LEU A 434 21.20 -3.13 -0.69
N GLY A 435 22.00 -4.04 -0.14
CA GLY A 435 21.50 -5.25 0.51
C GLY A 435 20.93 -6.28 -0.47
N VAL A 436 21.30 -6.19 -1.75
CA VAL A 436 20.89 -7.11 -2.80
C VAL A 436 21.94 -8.23 -2.89
N ALA A 437 21.49 -9.48 -2.73
CA ALA A 437 22.32 -10.65 -2.88
C ALA A 437 22.50 -11.01 -4.36
N VAL A 438 23.71 -11.43 -4.71
CA VAL A 438 24.01 -12.09 -5.98
C VAL A 438 23.79 -13.58 -5.76
N GLU A 439 22.69 -14.12 -6.27
CA GLU A 439 22.36 -15.55 -6.12
C GLU A 439 23.16 -16.42 -7.09
N GLU A 440 23.39 -15.89 -8.29
CA GLU A 440 24.08 -16.59 -9.34
C GLU A 440 24.85 -15.60 -10.21
N HIS A 441 26.11 -15.92 -10.47
CA HIS A 441 26.90 -15.28 -11.51
C HIS A 441 27.53 -16.39 -12.34
N ARG A 442 27.04 -16.56 -13.57
CA ARG A 442 27.63 -17.49 -14.53
C ARG A 442 27.91 -16.75 -15.84
N SER A 443 28.91 -17.24 -16.57
CA SER A 443 29.24 -16.74 -17.90
C SER A 443 29.25 -17.93 -18.86
N ASP A 444 28.52 -17.80 -19.96
CA ASP A 444 28.49 -18.81 -21.03
C ASP A 444 28.53 -18.13 -22.41
N ALA A 445 28.44 -18.91 -23.50
CA ALA A 445 28.49 -18.36 -24.85
C ALA A 445 27.33 -17.38 -25.20
N ALA A 446 26.27 -17.33 -24.39
CA ALA A 446 25.11 -16.47 -24.60
C ALA A 446 25.17 -15.14 -23.82
N GLY A 447 25.97 -15.05 -22.76
CA GLY A 447 25.97 -13.86 -21.92
C GLY A 447 26.72 -14.02 -20.60
N HIS A 448 26.89 -12.89 -19.90
CA HIS A 448 27.02 -12.91 -18.45
C HIS A 448 25.63 -12.94 -17.86
N TYR A 449 25.32 -13.93 -17.04
CA TYR A 449 24.04 -14.05 -16.35
C TYR A 449 24.24 -13.78 -14.87
N ILE A 450 23.63 -12.70 -14.40
CA ILE A 450 23.60 -12.30 -12.99
C ILE A 450 22.16 -12.43 -12.51
N THR A 451 21.92 -13.25 -11.49
CA THR A 451 20.66 -13.22 -10.73
C THR A 451 20.90 -12.42 -9.46
N LEU A 452 20.15 -11.32 -9.35
CA LEU A 452 20.10 -10.52 -8.14
C LEU A 452 18.77 -10.80 -7.47
N SER A 453 18.82 -11.16 -6.19
CA SER A 453 17.66 -11.08 -5.33
C SER A 453 17.90 -9.98 -4.32
N THR A 454 16.89 -9.18 -4.05
CA THR A 454 16.86 -8.49 -2.76
C THR A 454 17.08 -9.56 -1.71
N LYS A 455 18.03 -9.40 -0.77
CA LYS A 455 18.15 -10.37 0.32
C LYS A 455 16.77 -10.49 0.95
N GLY A 456 16.09 -11.59 0.65
CA GLY A 456 14.97 -12.01 1.46
C GLY A 456 15.54 -12.09 2.86
N PHE A 457 14.85 -11.48 3.82
CA PHE A 457 14.86 -12.01 5.18
C PHE A 457 14.31 -13.44 5.11
N TYR A 458 15.10 -14.36 4.54
CA TYR A 458 14.80 -15.77 4.54
C TYR A 458 15.01 -16.25 5.97
N PHE A 459 13.89 -16.60 6.61
CA PHE A 459 13.76 -17.60 7.66
C PHE A 459 14.87 -17.65 8.72
N LEU A 460 14.54 -17.11 9.90
CA LEU A 460 14.80 -17.84 11.13
C LEU A 460 13.45 -18.22 11.73
N LEU A 461 13.07 -19.49 11.49
CA LEU A 461 12.15 -20.25 12.32
C LEU A 461 12.54 -20.07 13.78
N PHE A 462 11.64 -19.50 14.59
CA PHE A 462 11.41 -19.86 15.99
C PHE A 462 9.97 -19.55 16.37
#